data_AF-A0A8H8SVD5-F1
#
_entry.id   AF-A0A8H8SVD5-F1
#
_cell.length_a   1.000
_cell.length_b   1.000
_cell.length_c   1.000
_cell.angle_alpha   90.00
_cell.angle_beta   90.00
_cell.angle_gamma   90.00
#
_symmetry.space_group_name_H-M   'P 1'
#
loop_
_entity.id
_entity.type
_entity.pdbx_description
1 polymer ?
#
loop_
_entity_poly.entity_id
_entity_poly.type
_entity_poly.pdbx_seq_one_letter_code
_entity_poly.pdbx_strand_id
1 'polypeptide(L)'
;MFPVLRSLGKVPVFRHPLLQRRGVISLANTKYTATAIASGAGWDGRTELEDGSLTLDMAVPQEMGGTGNGKNPDQLLALGYACKYRNIPIMFTAKNKNIKLSNDVQVKAAVSFGDAEGSGFGLGVELTVIGADSALAQAAHEICPYSRLFKEGAEIKTAIE
;
A
#
# COMPACT_ATOMS: atom_id res chain seq x y z
N MET A 1 -10.66 -59.11 36.89
CA MET A 1 -11.55 -58.02 37.33
C MET A 1 -11.39 -56.87 36.32
N PHE A 2 -12.49 -56.47 35.69
CA PHE A 2 -12.71 -55.40 34.68
C PHE A 2 -11.98 -54.05 34.96
N PRO A 3 -11.99 -53.00 34.08
CA PRO A 3 -12.51 -52.85 32.70
C PRO A 3 -11.75 -51.89 31.70
N VAL A 4 -12.12 -51.97 30.40
CA VAL A 4 -12.56 -50.88 29.46
C VAL A 4 -11.58 -49.84 28.85
N LEU A 5 -11.56 -49.89 27.50
CA LEU A 5 -11.46 -48.86 26.44
C LEU A 5 -10.80 -47.49 26.71
N ARG A 6 -10.03 -47.04 25.71
CA ARG A 6 -10.31 -45.73 25.08
C ARG A 6 -9.93 -45.74 23.60
N SER A 7 -10.90 -45.37 22.77
CA SER A 7 -10.77 -45.23 21.32
C SER A 7 -9.71 -44.20 20.98
N LEU A 8 -8.93 -44.47 19.93
CA LEU A 8 -8.14 -43.45 19.23
C LEU A 8 -9.12 -42.39 18.71
N GLY A 9 -9.26 -41.31 19.47
CA GLY A 9 -10.01 -40.13 19.05
C GLY A 9 -9.41 -39.62 17.74
N LYS A 10 -10.26 -39.45 16.74
CA LYS A 10 -9.91 -38.73 15.51
C LYS A 10 -9.31 -37.40 15.92
N VAL A 11 -8.04 -37.17 15.58
CA VAL A 11 -7.40 -35.86 15.71
C VAL A 11 -8.30 -34.88 14.97
N PRO A 12 -8.74 -33.77 15.59
CA PRO A 12 -9.53 -32.78 14.88
C PRO A 12 -8.61 -32.18 13.82
N VAL A 13 -8.91 -32.48 12.55
CA VAL A 13 -8.35 -31.74 11.43
C VAL A 13 -8.94 -30.34 11.53
N PHE A 14 -8.24 -29.46 12.24
CA PHE A 14 -8.48 -28.03 12.13
C PHE A 14 -8.25 -27.67 10.67
N ARG A 15 -9.34 -27.52 9.92
CA ARG A 15 -9.31 -26.84 8.62
C ARG A 15 -8.92 -25.41 8.94
N HIS A 16 -7.63 -25.11 8.85
CA HIS A 16 -7.18 -23.74 8.73
C HIS A 16 -8.05 -23.09 7.64
N PRO A 17 -8.63 -21.90 7.88
CA PRO A 17 -9.19 -21.13 6.78
C PRO A 17 -8.09 -21.05 5.73
N LEU A 18 -8.41 -21.40 4.49
CA LEU A 18 -7.47 -21.37 3.37
C LEU A 18 -6.73 -20.04 3.46
N LEU A 19 -5.46 -20.09 3.91
CA LEU A 19 -4.57 -18.96 3.81
C LEU A 19 -4.45 -18.75 2.31
N GLN A 20 -5.25 -17.82 1.77
CA GLN A 20 -5.04 -17.29 0.44
C GLN A 20 -3.61 -16.76 0.48
N ARG A 21 -2.66 -17.54 -0.04
CA ARG A 21 -1.33 -17.06 -0.36
C ARG A 21 -1.57 -15.84 -1.25
N ARG A 22 -1.37 -14.64 -0.71
CA ARG A 22 -1.42 -13.42 -1.51
C ARG A 22 -0.48 -13.64 -2.71
N GLY A 23 -1.00 -13.48 -3.91
CA GLY A 23 -0.22 -13.70 -5.13
C GLY A 23 0.79 -12.57 -5.26
N VAL A 24 2.08 -12.83 -5.09
CA VAL A 24 3.11 -11.80 -5.26
C VAL A 24 3.18 -11.37 -6.73
N ILE A 25 3.11 -10.07 -7.00
CA ILE A 25 3.31 -9.53 -8.35
C ILE A 25 4.81 -9.32 -8.61
N SER A 26 5.33 -9.98 -9.65
CA SER A 26 6.68 -9.76 -10.17
C SER A 26 6.67 -8.95 -11.47
N LEU A 27 7.75 -8.23 -11.74
CA LEU A 27 7.91 -7.44 -12.97
C LEU A 27 8.48 -8.30 -14.09
N ALA A 28 7.74 -8.44 -15.20
CA ALA A 28 8.26 -9.09 -16.39
C ALA A 28 9.25 -8.20 -17.17
N ASN A 29 9.04 -6.89 -17.16
CA ASN A 29 9.89 -5.90 -17.82
C ASN A 29 9.92 -4.61 -16.98
N THR A 30 11.08 -4.26 -16.42
CA THR A 30 11.26 -3.00 -15.68
C THR A 30 11.33 -1.82 -16.66
N LYS A 31 10.53 -0.78 -16.41
CA LYS A 31 10.51 0.44 -17.22
C LYS A 31 11.24 1.62 -16.58
N TYR A 32 11.20 1.68 -15.26
CA TYR A 32 11.74 2.79 -14.48
C TYR A 32 11.99 2.31 -13.05
N THR A 33 13.07 2.80 -12.44
CA THR A 33 13.43 2.61 -11.04
C THR A 33 13.72 3.98 -10.44
N ALA A 34 13.09 4.30 -9.31
CA ALA A 34 13.46 5.42 -8.47
C ALA A 34 14.23 4.89 -7.26
N THR A 35 15.37 5.50 -6.95
CA THR A 35 16.18 5.16 -5.78
C THR A 35 16.13 6.32 -4.79
N ALA A 36 15.87 6.02 -3.51
CA ALA A 36 15.86 7.00 -2.44
C ALA A 36 16.64 6.46 -1.24
N ILE A 37 17.29 7.35 -0.51
CA ILE A 37 18.09 7.04 0.67
C ILE A 37 17.47 7.78 1.85
N ALA A 38 17.21 7.05 2.94
CA ALA A 38 16.81 7.61 4.23
C ALA A 38 17.97 7.45 5.22
N SER A 39 18.32 8.53 5.92
CA SER A 39 19.44 8.55 6.88
C SER A 39 19.14 9.48 8.05
N GLY A 40 19.93 9.39 9.13
CA GLY A 40 19.77 10.18 10.34
C GLY A 40 19.04 9.45 11.49
N ALA A 41 18.61 10.20 12.49
CA ALA A 41 18.10 9.68 13.77
C ALA A 41 16.61 9.26 13.70
N GLY A 42 16.28 8.31 12.83
CA GLY A 42 14.93 7.76 12.74
C GLY A 42 13.93 8.76 12.12
N TRP A 43 12.80 9.00 12.80
CA TRP A 43 11.71 9.84 12.29
C TRP A 43 12.07 11.33 12.14
N ASP A 44 13.16 11.79 12.76
CA ASP A 44 13.70 13.15 12.60
C ASP A 44 14.93 13.15 11.66
N GLY A 45 14.97 12.20 10.73
CA GLY A 45 16.00 12.07 9.71
C GLY A 45 15.70 12.82 8.41
N ARG A 46 16.43 12.47 7.36
CA ARG A 46 16.30 13.03 6.02
C ARG A 46 16.11 11.91 5.01
N THR A 47 15.20 12.11 4.06
CA THR A 47 14.98 11.20 2.93
C THR A 47 15.20 11.96 1.62
N GLU A 48 16.00 11.42 0.72
CA GLU A 48 16.32 12.06 -0.56
C GLU A 48 16.38 11.08 -1.72
N LEU A 49 16.06 11.57 -2.92
CA LEU A 49 16.27 10.82 -4.15
C LEU A 49 17.77 10.77 -4.45
N GLU A 50 18.25 9.61 -4.92
CA GLU A 50 19.66 9.39 -5.24
C GLU A 50 20.15 10.32 -6.37
N ASP A 51 19.24 10.71 -7.27
CA ASP A 51 19.54 11.69 -8.32
C ASP A 51 19.60 13.15 -7.81
N GLY A 52 19.34 13.38 -6.52
CA GLY A 52 19.36 14.69 -5.87
C GLY A 52 18.18 15.59 -6.23
N SER A 53 17.17 15.10 -6.96
CA SER A 53 16.06 15.93 -7.44
C SER A 53 15.04 16.31 -6.36
N LEU A 54 15.01 15.59 -5.24
CA LEU A 54 14.16 15.89 -4.09
C LEU A 54 14.82 15.44 -2.79
N THR A 55 14.76 16.32 -1.80
CA THR A 55 15.12 16.05 -0.41
C THR A 55 13.97 16.45 0.49
N LEU A 56 13.69 15.64 1.51
CA LEU A 56 12.68 15.88 2.53
C LEU A 56 13.27 15.69 3.91
N ASP A 57 13.09 16.69 4.77
CA ASP A 57 13.26 16.52 6.21
C ASP A 57 12.04 15.80 6.77
N MET A 58 12.30 14.79 7.60
CA MET A 58 11.27 13.95 8.20
C MET A 58 10.98 14.42 9.62
N ALA A 59 9.74 14.22 10.07
CA ALA A 59 9.36 14.46 11.44
C ALA A 59 8.24 13.52 11.88
N VAL A 60 8.20 13.21 13.18
CA VAL A 60 7.03 12.59 13.80
C VAL A 60 5.84 13.57 13.74
N PRO A 61 4.63 13.12 13.34
CA PRO A 61 3.41 13.91 13.37
C PRO A 61 3.08 14.44 14.78
N GLN A 62 2.39 15.58 14.86
CA GLN A 62 1.99 16.17 16.15
C GLN A 62 1.05 15.24 16.92
N GLU A 63 0.18 14.54 16.21
CA GLU A 63 -0.77 13.55 16.73
C GLU A 63 -0.08 12.35 17.39
N MET A 64 1.20 12.12 17.06
CA MET A 64 2.06 11.09 17.65
C MET A 64 3.07 11.66 18.65
N GLY A 65 2.88 12.90 19.11
CA GLY A 65 3.76 13.57 20.07
C GLY A 65 5.04 14.16 19.47
N GLY A 66 5.12 14.25 18.14
CA GLY A 66 6.24 14.82 17.42
C GLY A 66 6.17 16.32 17.21
N THR A 67 7.19 16.88 16.56
CA THR A 67 7.22 18.30 16.21
C THR A 67 6.28 18.65 15.06
N GLY A 68 6.04 17.71 14.14
CA GLY A 68 5.37 17.96 12.86
C GLY A 68 6.17 18.82 11.88
N ASN A 69 7.41 19.22 12.22
CA ASN A 69 8.24 20.14 11.44
C ASN A 69 9.00 19.40 10.32
N GLY A 70 8.26 18.73 9.44
CA GLY A 70 8.81 17.93 8.35
C GLY A 70 7.73 17.25 7.51
N LYS A 71 8.07 16.11 6.94
CA LYS A 71 7.13 15.18 6.30
C LYS A 71 7.18 13.83 7.01
N ASN A 72 6.19 12.98 6.74
CA ASN A 72 6.18 11.61 7.23
C ASN A 72 5.89 10.62 6.09
N PRO A 73 6.24 9.34 6.24
CA PRO A 73 6.03 8.34 5.20
C PRO A 73 4.57 8.23 4.73
N ASP A 74 3.60 8.40 5.63
CA ASP A 74 2.17 8.27 5.32
C ASP A 74 1.67 9.41 4.42
N GLN A 75 2.17 10.63 4.63
CA GLN A 75 1.92 11.76 3.72
C GLN A 75 2.50 11.50 2.34
N LEU A 76 3.69 10.92 2.24
CA LEU A 76 4.32 10.59 0.97
C LEU A 76 3.55 9.48 0.24
N LEU A 77 3.08 8.47 0.97
CA LEU A 77 2.20 7.45 0.43
C LEU A 77 0.87 8.04 -0.05
N ALA A 78 0.25 8.95 0.70
CA ALA A 78 -0.99 9.61 0.31
C ALA A 78 -0.82 10.42 -0.99
N LEU A 79 0.23 11.23 -1.08
CA LEU A 79 0.58 12.00 -2.28
C LEU A 79 0.83 11.07 -3.48
N GLY A 80 1.66 10.04 -3.28
CA GLY A 80 1.99 9.06 -4.30
C GLY A 80 0.77 8.30 -4.80
N TYR A 81 -0.09 7.82 -3.90
CA TYR A 81 -1.26 7.04 -4.26
C TYR A 81 -2.28 7.89 -5.01
N ALA A 82 -2.63 9.07 -4.49
CA ALA A 82 -3.56 9.98 -5.16
C ALA A 82 -3.08 10.32 -6.59
N CYS A 83 -1.82 10.73 -6.73
CA CYS A 83 -1.20 11.04 -8.01
C CYS A 83 -1.19 9.84 -8.96
N LYS A 84 -0.72 8.68 -8.48
CA LYS A 84 -0.60 7.47 -9.29
C LYS A 84 -1.96 7.03 -9.81
N TYR A 85 -2.96 6.96 -8.93
CA TYR A 85 -4.32 6.48 -9.23
C TYR A 85 -5.05 7.38 -10.23
N ARG A 86 -4.92 8.71 -10.07
CA ARG A 86 -5.47 9.65 -11.03
C ARG A 86 -4.77 9.51 -12.39
N ASN A 87 -3.45 9.68 -12.42
CA ASN A 87 -2.75 10.00 -13.66
C ASN A 87 -2.52 8.79 -14.56
N ILE A 88 -2.54 7.57 -14.01
CA ILE A 88 -2.34 6.35 -14.79
C ILE A 88 -3.62 5.52 -14.85
N PRO A 89 -4.12 4.89 -13.77
CA PRO A 89 -5.28 4.01 -13.83
C PRO A 89 -6.57 4.66 -14.33
N ILE A 90 -6.95 5.84 -13.80
CA ILE A 90 -8.17 6.53 -14.23
C ILE A 90 -8.03 6.97 -15.69
N MET A 91 -6.94 7.62 -16.06
CA MET A 91 -6.69 8.07 -17.44
C MET A 91 -6.66 6.91 -18.44
N PHE A 92 -5.96 5.82 -18.12
CA PHE A 92 -5.85 4.64 -18.96
C PHE A 92 -7.21 3.94 -19.15
N THR A 93 -7.95 3.76 -18.06
CA THR A 93 -9.28 3.12 -18.12
C THR A 93 -10.27 3.98 -18.91
N ALA A 94 -10.26 5.30 -18.71
CA ALA A 94 -11.11 6.21 -19.47
C ALA A 94 -10.81 6.12 -20.97
N LYS A 95 -9.52 6.13 -21.34
CA LYS A 95 -9.08 5.95 -22.73
C LYS A 95 -9.58 4.63 -23.32
N ASN A 96 -9.39 3.51 -22.62
CA ASN A 96 -9.80 2.19 -23.12
C ASN A 96 -11.32 2.05 -23.27
N LYS A 97 -12.09 2.76 -22.44
CA LYS A 97 -13.56 2.80 -22.52
C LYS A 97 -14.09 3.91 -23.43
N ASN A 98 -13.22 4.66 -24.12
CA ASN A 98 -13.58 5.84 -24.92
C ASN A 98 -14.40 6.89 -24.17
N ILE A 99 -14.13 7.06 -22.87
CA ILE A 99 -14.77 8.06 -22.01
C ILE A 99 -13.96 9.36 -22.07
N LYS A 100 -14.62 10.49 -22.38
CA LYS A 100 -14.00 11.80 -22.27
C LYS A 100 -13.90 12.20 -20.80
N LEU A 101 -12.69 12.17 -20.26
CA LEU A 101 -12.42 12.51 -18.87
C LEU A 101 -12.32 14.03 -18.69
N SER A 102 -13.04 14.59 -17.72
CA SER A 102 -12.85 16.00 -17.34
C SER A 102 -11.48 16.19 -16.66
N ASN A 103 -10.88 17.35 -16.89
CA ASN A 103 -9.67 17.78 -16.19
C ASN A 103 -9.94 18.02 -14.69
N ASP A 104 -11.19 18.27 -14.30
CA ASP A 104 -11.59 18.53 -12.92
C ASP A 104 -11.71 17.27 -12.06
N VAL A 105 -11.57 16.09 -12.67
CA VAL A 105 -11.62 14.83 -11.93
C VAL A 105 -10.40 14.73 -11.01
N GLN A 106 -10.67 14.51 -9.74
CA GLN A 106 -9.67 14.46 -8.68
C GLN A 106 -9.68 13.11 -7.98
N VAL A 107 -8.55 12.76 -7.37
CA VAL A 107 -8.45 11.61 -6.48
C VAL A 107 -7.87 12.09 -5.16
N LYS A 108 -8.60 11.83 -4.08
CA LYS A 108 -8.13 12.01 -2.71
C LYS A 108 -7.69 10.65 -2.19
N ALA A 109 -6.51 10.59 -1.57
CA ALA A 109 -6.07 9.43 -0.81
C ALA A 109 -5.90 9.85 0.65
N ALA A 110 -6.59 9.18 1.57
CA ALA A 110 -6.36 9.29 3.00
C ALA A 110 -5.59 8.05 3.45
N VAL A 111 -4.43 8.25 4.07
CA VAL A 111 -3.59 7.18 4.62
C VAL A 111 -3.60 7.31 6.13
N SER A 112 -3.88 6.21 6.81
CA SER A 112 -3.87 6.10 8.27
C SER A 112 -2.78 5.12 8.69
N PHE A 113 -2.03 5.49 9.71
CA PHE A 113 -1.05 4.64 10.38
C PHE A 113 -1.50 4.41 11.83
N GLY A 114 -1.33 3.20 12.34
CA GLY A 114 -1.68 2.86 13.71
C GLY A 114 -1.36 1.42 14.05
N ASP A 115 -1.89 0.94 15.17
CA ASP A 115 -1.74 -0.46 15.58
C ASP A 115 -2.53 -1.38 14.64
N ALA A 116 -1.91 -2.49 14.25
CA ALA A 116 -2.59 -3.53 13.51
C ALA A 116 -3.56 -4.30 14.42
N GLU A 117 -4.59 -4.90 13.82
CA GLU A 117 -5.38 -5.93 14.51
C GLU A 117 -4.44 -7.11 14.86
N GLY A 118 -4.06 -7.22 16.13
CA GLY A 118 -3.07 -8.17 16.63
C GLY A 118 -1.79 -7.48 17.07
N SER A 119 -0.65 -7.88 16.50
CA SER A 119 0.67 -7.36 16.87
C SER A 119 1.30 -6.52 15.77
N GLY A 120 1.93 -5.42 16.15
CA GLY A 120 2.69 -4.55 15.24
C GLY A 120 1.84 -3.41 14.67
N PHE A 121 2.32 -2.82 13.58
CA PHE A 121 1.72 -1.65 12.96
C PHE A 121 0.95 -1.99 11.68
N GLY A 122 -0.08 -1.19 11.39
CA GLY A 122 -0.93 -1.31 10.22
C GLY A 122 -1.05 -0.01 9.44
N LEU A 123 -1.43 -0.15 8.17
CA LEU A 123 -1.81 0.96 7.31
C LEU A 123 -3.25 0.78 6.82
N GLY A 124 -4.04 1.85 6.90
CA GLY A 124 -5.34 1.98 6.27
C GLY A 124 -5.27 2.98 5.12
N VAL A 125 -5.96 2.70 4.01
CA VAL A 125 -6.06 3.63 2.88
C VAL A 125 -7.49 3.76 2.39
N GLU A 126 -7.97 5.00 2.27
CA GLU A 126 -9.23 5.33 1.62
C GLU A 126 -8.97 6.16 0.35
N LEU A 127 -9.59 5.76 -0.76
CA LEU A 127 -9.55 6.51 -2.01
C LEU A 127 -10.93 7.07 -2.32
N THR A 128 -10.99 8.39 -2.54
CA THR A 128 -12.20 9.07 -3.04
C THR A 128 -11.91 9.61 -4.43
N VAL A 129 -12.70 9.17 -5.43
CA VAL A 129 -12.65 9.74 -6.79
C VAL A 129 -13.78 10.75 -6.92
N ILE A 130 -13.43 11.99 -7.26
CA ILE A 130 -14.37 13.11 -7.36
C ILE A 130 -14.54 13.45 -8.85
N GLY A 131 -15.79 13.55 -9.30
CA GLY A 131 -16.12 13.94 -10.68
C GLY A 131 -16.07 12.82 -11.73
N ALA A 132 -15.99 11.55 -11.32
CA ALA A 132 -16.03 10.40 -12.22
C ALA A 132 -16.98 9.30 -11.74
N ASP A 133 -17.44 8.47 -12.68
CA ASP A 133 -18.32 7.34 -12.38
C ASP A 133 -17.62 6.24 -11.56
N SER A 134 -18.34 5.66 -10.60
CA SER A 134 -17.97 4.48 -9.83
C SER A 134 -17.41 3.32 -10.66
N ALA A 135 -17.98 3.02 -11.84
CA ALA A 135 -17.54 1.95 -12.72
C ALA A 135 -16.20 2.26 -13.41
N LEU A 136 -15.88 3.54 -13.59
CA LEU A 136 -14.55 3.95 -14.03
C LEU A 136 -13.54 3.82 -12.88
N ALA A 137 -13.93 4.29 -11.69
CA ALA A 137 -13.10 4.18 -10.49
C ALA A 137 -12.77 2.73 -10.14
N GLN A 138 -13.74 1.82 -10.12
CA GLN A 138 -13.51 0.40 -9.81
C GLN A 138 -12.61 -0.27 -10.84
N ALA A 139 -12.81 0.00 -12.13
CA ALA A 139 -11.96 -0.58 -13.18
C ALA A 139 -10.52 -0.06 -13.10
N ALA A 140 -10.33 1.22 -12.73
CA ALA A 140 -9.01 1.77 -12.44
C ALA A 140 -8.36 1.10 -11.21
N HIS A 141 -9.14 0.75 -10.19
CA HIS A 141 -8.64 0.06 -8.99
C HIS A 141 -7.94 -1.25 -9.33
N GLU A 142 -8.54 -2.06 -10.20
CA GLU A 142 -8.02 -3.39 -10.54
C GLU A 142 -6.67 -3.35 -11.27
N ILE A 143 -6.31 -2.22 -11.90
CA ILE A 143 -5.04 -2.08 -12.64
C ILE A 143 -4.02 -1.20 -11.91
N CYS A 144 -4.41 -0.52 -10.83
CA CYS A 144 -3.52 0.40 -10.13
C CYS A 144 -2.40 -0.36 -9.40
N PRO A 145 -1.11 -0.04 -9.66
CA PRO A 145 -0.01 -0.72 -8.99
C PRO A 145 -0.07 -0.64 -7.46
N TYR A 146 -0.52 0.48 -6.89
CA TYR A 146 -0.63 0.65 -5.44
C TYR A 146 -1.80 -0.17 -4.89
N SER A 147 -2.97 -0.14 -5.54
CA SER A 147 -4.12 -0.95 -5.13
C SER A 147 -3.79 -2.44 -5.15
N ARG A 148 -3.10 -2.88 -6.21
CA ARG A 148 -2.62 -4.25 -6.33
C ARG A 148 -1.54 -4.58 -5.30
N LEU A 149 -0.61 -3.66 -4.99
CA LEU A 149 0.36 -3.86 -3.91
C LEU A 149 -0.32 -4.16 -2.57
N PHE A 150 -1.37 -3.43 -2.19
CA PHE A 150 -2.09 -3.68 -0.94
C PHE A 150 -2.91 -4.98 -0.93
N LYS A 151 -3.41 -5.41 -2.10
CA LYS A 151 -4.25 -6.62 -2.26
C LYS A 151 -3.43 -7.92 -2.42
N GLU A 152 -2.41 -7.87 -3.25
CA GLU A 152 -1.64 -9.01 -3.77
C GLU A 152 -0.20 -9.05 -3.23
N GLY A 153 0.41 -7.88 -3.01
CA GLY A 153 1.83 -7.75 -2.66
C GLY A 153 2.75 -7.62 -3.88
N ALA A 154 4.04 -7.39 -3.63
CA ALA A 154 5.06 -7.26 -4.66
C ALA A 154 6.33 -8.02 -4.27
N GLU A 155 7.14 -8.37 -5.27
CA GLU A 155 8.46 -8.95 -5.03
C GLU A 155 9.36 -7.91 -4.33
N ILE A 156 9.87 -8.28 -3.15
CA ILE A 156 10.75 -7.43 -2.35
C ILE A 156 12.09 -8.18 -2.19
N LYS A 157 13.20 -7.49 -2.47
CA LYS A 157 14.56 -7.99 -2.27
C LYS A 157 15.24 -7.14 -1.21
N THR A 158 15.92 -7.79 -0.29
CA THR A 158 16.74 -7.13 0.73
C THR A 158 18.18 -7.60 0.55
N ALA A 159 19.11 -6.66 0.49
CA ALA A 159 20.55 -6.91 0.41
C ALA A 159 21.27 -6.09 1.48
N ILE A 160 22.47 -6.53 1.85
CA ILE A 160 23.37 -5.84 2.78
C ILE A 160 24.68 -5.64 2.02
N GLU A 161 25.19 -4.42 2.03
CA GLU A 161 26.50 -4.06 1.47
C GLU A 161 27.58 -4.07 2.55
#